data_AF-A0A949G5R8-F1
#
_entry.id   AF-A0A949G5R8-F1
#
_cell.length_a   1.000
_cell.length_b   1.000
_cell.length_c   1.000
_cell.angle_alpha   90.00
_cell.angle_beta   90.00
_cell.angle_gamma   90.00
#
_symmetry.space_group_name_H-M   'P 1'
#
loop_
_entity.id
_entity.type
_entity.pdbx_description
1 polymer ?
#
loop_
_entity_poly.entity_id
_entity_poly.type
_entity_poly.pdbx_seq_one_letter_code
_entity_poly.pdbx_strand_id
1 'polypeptide(L)'
;MTDRVGHLAGALLGQMTKTNMVHIPYKSSDTARTDVLGGQVGFMFDNTAIFLPHAKAGKVRLLATSALTRSQAAKDTPTLHEAGVPNFEVVGWFALMGPANIPESIMSKLNAEVSRIMSLPETQERLASLGFEPLTMGVNASGAYIADQLGKFKTMVNAAGARVD
;
A
#
# COMPACT_ATOMS: atom_id res chain seq x y z
N MET A 1 5.76 -3.42 -17.40
CA MET A 1 6.44 -3.34 -16.11
C MET A 1 5.42 -3.27 -15.01
N THR A 2 5.13 -4.44 -14.49
CA THR A 2 3.96 -4.76 -13.66
C THR A 2 4.34 -4.94 -12.19
N ASP A 3 5.51 -4.42 -11.80
CA ASP A 3 6.11 -4.58 -10.45
C ASP A 3 5.54 -3.61 -9.43
N ARG A 4 4.21 -3.54 -9.37
CA ARG A 4 3.53 -2.77 -8.35
C ARG A 4 3.33 -3.64 -7.12
N VAL A 5 3.22 -2.98 -5.97
CA VAL A 5 2.97 -3.59 -4.66
C VAL A 5 1.83 -4.64 -4.70
N GLY A 6 0.82 -4.44 -5.56
CA GLY A 6 -0.28 -5.39 -5.75
C GLY A 6 0.10 -6.74 -6.38
N HIS A 7 1.05 -6.78 -7.33
CA HIS A 7 1.55 -8.05 -7.88
C HIS A 7 2.26 -8.85 -6.79
N LEU A 8 3.14 -8.19 -6.02
CA LEU A 8 3.83 -8.82 -4.90
C LEU A 8 2.86 -9.35 -3.84
N ALA A 9 1.84 -8.58 -3.50
CA ALA A 9 0.81 -9.00 -2.55
C ALA A 9 0.05 -10.25 -3.03
N GLY A 10 -0.32 -10.31 -4.31
CA GLY A 10 -0.95 -11.49 -4.91
C GLY A 10 -0.05 -12.72 -4.91
N ALA A 11 1.21 -12.56 -5.31
CA ALA A 11 2.18 -13.65 -5.34
C ALA A 11 2.47 -14.19 -3.92
N LEU A 12 2.68 -13.30 -2.94
CA LEU A 12 2.88 -13.68 -1.55
C LEU A 12 1.63 -14.38 -0.97
N LEU A 13 0.42 -13.89 -1.30
CA LEU A 13 -0.82 -14.50 -0.83
C LEU A 13 -0.94 -15.93 -1.34
N GLY A 14 -0.77 -16.14 -2.66
CA GLY A 14 -0.80 -17.47 -3.27
C GLY A 14 0.22 -18.42 -2.66
N GLN A 15 1.43 -17.93 -2.36
CA GLN A 15 2.47 -18.71 -1.69
C GLN A 15 2.05 -19.10 -0.26
N MET A 16 1.60 -18.15 0.56
CA MET A 16 1.25 -18.38 1.97
C MET A 16 0.02 -19.28 2.13
N THR A 17 -0.98 -19.14 1.25
CA THR A 17 -2.20 -19.95 1.31
C THR A 17 -2.13 -21.24 0.49
N LYS A 18 -1.03 -21.45 -0.26
CA LYS A 18 -0.88 -22.54 -1.23
C LYS A 18 -2.02 -22.56 -2.26
N THR A 19 -2.54 -21.39 -2.60
CA THR A 19 -3.60 -21.22 -3.60
C THR A 19 -2.97 -20.89 -4.95
N ASN A 20 -3.43 -21.55 -6.01
CA ASN A 20 -3.03 -21.18 -7.36
C ASN A 20 -3.75 -19.89 -7.77
N MET A 21 -2.98 -18.84 -8.06
CA MET A 21 -3.49 -17.54 -8.51
C MET A 21 -2.84 -17.18 -9.84
N VAL A 22 -3.64 -16.71 -10.80
CA VAL A 22 -3.14 -16.30 -12.12
C VAL A 22 -2.91 -14.79 -12.12
N HIS A 23 -1.67 -14.37 -12.31
CA HIS A 23 -1.34 -12.95 -12.51
C HIS A 23 -1.73 -12.53 -13.93
N ILE A 24 -2.58 -11.51 -14.02
CA ILE A 24 -2.94 -10.86 -15.29
C ILE A 24 -2.25 -9.49 -15.33
N PRO A 25 -1.21 -9.31 -16.16
CA PRO A 25 -0.45 -8.07 -16.17
C PRO A 25 -1.20 -6.95 -16.92
N TYR A 26 -1.23 -5.75 -16.33
CA TYR A 26 -1.82 -4.56 -16.93
C TYR A 26 -0.80 -3.44 -17.11
N LYS A 27 -0.91 -2.69 -18.21
CA LYS A 27 -0.07 -1.50 -18.47
C LYS A 27 -0.32 -0.39 -17.44
N SER A 28 -1.54 -0.28 -16.91
CA SER A 28 -1.89 0.68 -15.86
C SER A 28 -2.88 0.09 -14.85
N SER A 29 -2.83 0.57 -13.60
CA SER A 29 -3.83 0.22 -12.59
C SER A 29 -5.24 0.62 -13.01
N ASP A 30 -5.41 1.70 -13.79
CA ASP A 30 -6.73 2.12 -14.26
C ASP A 30 -7.38 1.08 -15.15
N THR A 31 -6.62 0.48 -16.08
CA THR A 31 -7.13 -0.62 -16.91
C THR A 31 -7.49 -1.86 -16.08
N ALA A 32 -6.67 -2.20 -15.07
CA ALA A 32 -6.98 -3.32 -14.16
C ALA A 32 -8.27 -3.06 -13.33
N ARG A 33 -8.47 -1.82 -12.86
CA ARG A 33 -9.66 -1.42 -12.09
C ARG A 33 -10.92 -1.54 -12.91
N THR A 34 -10.89 -1.08 -14.17
CA THR A 34 -12.02 -1.22 -15.08
C THR A 34 -12.41 -2.70 -15.26
N ASP A 35 -11.43 -3.58 -15.42
CA ASP A 35 -11.69 -5.02 -15.61
C ASP A 35 -12.21 -5.70 -14.34
N VAL A 36 -11.76 -5.29 -13.15
CA VAL A 36 -12.35 -5.76 -11.89
C VAL A 36 -13.79 -5.26 -11.73
N LEU A 37 -14.06 -3.98 -12.01
CA LEU A 37 -15.41 -3.41 -11.97
C LEU A 37 -16.35 -4.06 -13.00
N GLY A 38 -15.81 -4.45 -14.16
CA GLY A 38 -16.52 -5.15 -15.24
C GLY A 38 -16.56 -6.67 -15.09
N GLY A 39 -15.99 -7.24 -14.02
CA GLY A 39 -15.99 -8.67 -13.73
C GLY A 39 -15.11 -9.54 -14.63
N GLN A 40 -14.21 -8.93 -15.42
CA GLN A 40 -13.26 -9.65 -16.26
C GLN A 40 -12.12 -10.26 -15.44
N VAL A 41 -11.76 -9.63 -14.33
CA VAL A 41 -10.78 -10.13 -13.36
C VAL A 41 -11.45 -10.31 -12.00
N GLY A 42 -11.23 -11.46 -11.37
CA GLY A 42 -11.93 -11.84 -10.14
C GLY A 42 -11.58 -11.01 -8.91
N PHE A 43 -10.33 -10.53 -8.80
CA PHE A 43 -9.90 -9.64 -7.73
C PHE A 43 -8.60 -8.91 -8.11
N MET A 44 -8.26 -7.86 -7.36
CA MET A 44 -6.95 -7.23 -7.41
C MET A 44 -6.53 -6.74 -6.03
N PHE A 45 -5.23 -6.52 -5.85
CA PHE A 45 -4.70 -5.70 -4.76
C PHE A 45 -4.54 -4.26 -5.24
N ASP A 46 -5.10 -3.30 -4.50
CA ASP A 46 -4.97 -1.88 -4.79
C ASP A 46 -5.13 -1.06 -3.50
N ASN A 47 -4.94 0.26 -3.60
CA ASN A 47 -5.14 1.19 -2.50
C ASN A 47 -6.61 1.22 -2.08
N THR A 48 -6.88 0.99 -0.79
CA THR A 48 -8.23 1.02 -0.20
C THR A 48 -9.00 2.30 -0.54
N ALA A 49 -8.32 3.45 -0.54
CA ALA A 49 -8.85 4.76 -0.91
C ALA A 49 -9.68 4.76 -2.20
N ILE A 50 -9.21 4.01 -3.19
CA ILE A 50 -9.70 4.05 -4.56
C ILE A 50 -10.95 3.20 -4.69
N PHE A 51 -10.97 2.03 -4.07
CA PHE A 51 -12.13 1.12 -4.14
C PHE A 51 -13.17 1.34 -3.05
N LEU A 52 -12.86 2.06 -1.98
CA LEU A 52 -13.82 2.31 -0.90
C LEU A 52 -15.14 2.93 -1.39
N PRO A 53 -15.15 3.96 -2.28
CA PRO A 53 -16.40 4.48 -2.84
C PRO A 53 -17.16 3.44 -3.67
N HIS A 54 -16.45 2.64 -4.49
CA HIS A 54 -17.05 1.58 -5.30
C HIS A 54 -17.65 0.46 -4.46
N ALA A 55 -16.99 0.11 -3.35
CA ALA A 55 -17.48 -0.88 -2.40
C ALA A 55 -18.72 -0.39 -1.65
N LYS A 56 -18.73 0.87 -1.20
CA LYS A 56 -19.91 1.51 -0.60
C LYS A 56 -21.10 1.58 -1.56
N ALA A 57 -20.84 1.72 -2.86
CA ALA A 57 -21.84 1.70 -3.92
C ALA A 57 -22.26 0.27 -4.36
N GLY A 58 -21.74 -0.79 -3.72
CA GLY A 58 -22.06 -2.18 -4.03
C GLY A 58 -21.54 -2.66 -5.39
N LYS A 59 -20.58 -1.95 -6.00
CA LYS A 59 -20.01 -2.32 -7.31
C LYS A 59 -18.90 -3.36 -7.20
N VAL A 60 -18.22 -3.40 -6.07
CA VAL A 60 -17.22 -4.41 -5.70
C VAL A 60 -17.37 -4.74 -4.23
N ARG A 61 -16.65 -5.76 -3.76
CA ARG A 61 -16.53 -6.08 -2.34
C ARG A 61 -15.07 -5.98 -1.92
N LEU A 62 -14.80 -5.25 -0.84
CA LEU A 62 -13.50 -5.29 -0.17
C LEU A 62 -13.40 -6.63 0.59
N LEU A 63 -12.47 -7.49 0.19
CA LEU A 63 -12.32 -8.83 0.77
C LEU A 63 -11.52 -8.79 2.07
N ALA A 64 -10.36 -8.15 2.03
CA ALA A 64 -9.48 -7.95 3.17
C ALA A 64 -8.50 -6.80 2.87
N THR A 65 -7.92 -6.18 3.90
CA THR A 65 -6.78 -5.26 3.78
C THR A 65 -5.45 -6.00 4.01
N SER A 66 -4.35 -5.44 3.53
CA SER A 66 -3.01 -6.03 3.60
C SER A 66 -2.12 -5.45 4.72
N ALA A 67 -2.67 -4.63 5.61
CA ALA A 67 -2.00 -4.17 6.82
C ALA A 67 -2.27 -5.15 7.98
N LEU A 68 -1.45 -5.10 9.03
CA LEU A 68 -1.67 -5.95 10.22
C LEU A 68 -2.91 -5.52 11.02
N THR A 69 -3.26 -4.24 10.97
CA THR A 69 -4.40 -3.65 11.68
C THR A 69 -5.45 -3.10 10.72
N ARG A 70 -6.71 -3.04 11.16
CA ARG A 70 -7.81 -2.51 10.35
C ARG A 70 -7.65 -1.01 10.09
N SER A 71 -7.92 -0.62 8.85
CA SER A 71 -8.00 0.81 8.49
C SER A 71 -9.24 1.45 9.09
N GLN A 72 -9.09 2.68 9.61
CA GLN A 72 -10.24 3.48 10.06
C GLN A 72 -11.26 3.76 8.95
N ALA A 73 -10.83 3.76 7.69
CA ALA A 73 -11.69 3.99 6.53
C ALA A 73 -12.52 2.75 6.14
N ALA A 74 -12.09 1.56 6.56
CA ALA A 74 -12.67 0.26 6.18
C ALA A 74 -12.78 -0.67 7.40
N LYS A 75 -13.37 -0.19 8.50
CA LYS A 75 -13.46 -0.91 9.79
C LYS A 75 -14.16 -2.27 9.70
N ASP A 76 -15.11 -2.39 8.79
CA ASP A 76 -15.87 -3.63 8.59
C ASP A 76 -15.13 -4.65 7.72
N THR A 77 -14.02 -4.23 7.07
CA THR A 77 -13.17 -5.11 6.28
C THR A 77 -12.08 -5.69 7.17
N PRO A 78 -11.95 -7.03 7.28
CA PRO A 78 -10.88 -7.63 8.06
C PRO A 78 -9.52 -7.43 7.39
N THR A 79 -8.44 -7.60 8.14
CA THR A 79 -7.12 -7.75 7.53
C THR A 79 -6.91 -9.18 7.04
N LEU A 80 -5.96 -9.42 6.13
CA LEU A 80 -5.55 -10.78 5.76
C LEU A 80 -4.98 -11.55 6.96
N HIS A 81 -4.32 -10.84 7.87
CA HIS A 81 -3.87 -11.38 9.15
C HIS A 81 -5.02 -11.94 9.98
N GLU A 82 -6.11 -11.19 10.13
CA GLU A 82 -7.33 -11.63 10.83
C GLU A 82 -8.09 -12.71 10.05
N ALA A 83 -8.02 -12.70 8.72
CA ALA A 83 -8.72 -13.63 7.84
C ALA A 83 -8.01 -14.99 7.67
N GLY A 84 -7.01 -15.29 8.52
CA GLY A 84 -6.36 -16.60 8.55
C GLY A 84 -5.07 -16.71 7.72
N VAL A 85 -4.45 -15.58 7.36
CA VAL A 85 -3.09 -15.54 6.76
C VAL A 85 -2.13 -14.83 7.74
N PRO A 86 -1.62 -15.53 8.77
CA PRO A 86 -0.85 -14.92 9.85
C PRO A 86 0.35 -14.13 9.34
N ASN A 87 0.57 -12.94 9.90
CA ASN A 87 1.66 -12.03 9.54
C ASN A 87 1.68 -11.59 8.06
N PHE A 88 0.57 -11.72 7.32
CA PHE A 88 0.47 -11.12 5.99
C PHE A 88 0.47 -9.59 6.12
N GLU A 89 1.57 -8.97 5.67
CA GLU A 89 1.71 -7.52 5.63
C GLU A 89 2.38 -7.09 4.32
N VAL A 90 1.63 -6.39 3.48
CA VAL A 90 2.13 -5.74 2.28
C VAL A 90 1.45 -4.38 2.17
N VAL A 91 2.09 -3.36 2.74
CA VAL A 91 1.54 -2.00 2.80
C VAL A 91 2.34 -1.08 1.89
N GLY A 92 1.65 -0.42 0.95
CA GLY A 92 2.22 0.65 0.15
C GLY A 92 2.33 1.94 0.98
N TRP A 93 3.43 2.66 0.82
CA TRP A 93 3.66 3.95 1.47
C TRP A 93 4.09 4.99 0.44
N PHE A 94 3.92 6.26 0.81
CA PHE A 94 4.37 7.40 0.04
C PHE A 94 5.40 8.17 0.85
N ALA A 95 6.44 8.67 0.19
CA ALA A 95 7.43 9.54 0.81
C ALA A 95 7.64 10.79 -0.04
N LEU A 96 7.86 11.91 0.63
CA LEU A 96 8.40 13.10 0.00
C LEU A 96 9.92 12.99 -0.02
N MET A 97 10.50 13.02 -1.21
CA MET A 97 11.94 12.91 -1.44
C MET A 97 12.43 14.10 -2.24
N GLY A 98 13.69 14.50 -2.02
CA GLY A 98 14.35 15.56 -2.80
C GLY A 98 15.73 15.11 -3.29
N PRO A 99 16.47 15.96 -4.03
CA PRO A 99 17.80 15.64 -4.51
C PRO A 99 18.77 15.26 -3.39
N ALA A 100 19.72 14.37 -3.68
CA ALA A 100 20.68 13.84 -2.69
C ALA A 100 21.52 14.94 -1.99
N ASN A 101 21.73 16.08 -2.66
CA ASN A 101 22.62 17.14 -2.18
C ASN A 101 21.85 18.35 -1.59
N ILE A 102 20.61 18.18 -1.12
CA ILE A 102 19.91 19.24 -0.38
C ILE A 102 20.72 19.58 0.88
N PRO A 103 21.04 20.86 1.15
CA PRO A 103 21.69 21.26 2.40
C PRO A 103 20.89 20.85 3.63
N GLU A 104 21.55 20.38 4.68
CA GLU A 104 20.91 19.88 5.91
C GLU A 104 19.93 20.89 6.51
N SER A 105 20.28 22.18 6.51
CA SER A 105 19.42 23.25 7.02
C SER A 105 18.10 23.38 6.25
N ILE A 106 18.09 23.09 4.94
CA ILE A 106 16.88 23.09 4.12
C ILE A 106 16.07 21.81 4.36
N MET A 107 16.75 20.66 4.42
CA MET A 107 16.09 19.38 4.70
C MET A 107 15.38 19.40 6.07
N SER A 108 16.03 19.92 7.10
CA SER A 108 15.45 20.08 8.44
C SER A 108 14.23 21.00 8.44
N LYS A 109 14.26 22.12 7.69
CA LYS A 109 13.10 23.01 7.56
C LYS A 109 11.93 22.33 6.85
N LEU A 110 12.19 21.62 5.74
CA LEU A 110 11.16 20.88 5.01
C LEU A 110 10.54 19.78 5.88
N ASN A 111 11.36 19.01 6.59
CA ASN A 111 10.88 17.97 7.49
C ASN A 111 10.01 18.54 8.63
N ALA A 112 10.40 19.67 9.22
CA ALA A 112 9.63 20.33 10.26
C ALA A 112 8.26 20.80 9.73
N GLU A 113 8.21 21.46 8.56
CA GLU A 113 6.94 21.92 7.99
C GLU A 113 6.03 20.77 7.55
N VAL A 114 6.58 19.72 6.94
CA VAL A 114 5.79 18.53 6.58
C VAL A 114 5.24 17.85 7.83
N SER A 115 6.06 17.71 8.88
CA SER A 115 5.60 17.14 10.15
C SER A 115 4.49 17.97 10.79
N ARG A 116 4.63 19.31 10.75
CA ARG A 116 3.59 20.23 11.21
C ARG A 116 2.29 20.05 10.41
N ILE A 117 2.35 20.04 9.08
CA ILE A 117 1.18 19.86 8.21
C ILE A 117 0.50 18.51 8.47
N MET A 118 1.26 17.43 8.59
CA MET A 118 0.73 16.09 8.89
C MET A 118 0.09 15.99 10.28
N SER A 119 0.39 16.92 11.18
CA SER A 119 -0.25 17.01 12.50
C SER A 119 -1.53 17.84 12.52
N LEU A 120 -1.85 18.56 11.43
CA LEU A 120 -3.07 19.36 11.36
C LEU A 120 -4.31 18.44 11.34
N PRO A 121 -5.35 18.69 12.16
CA PRO A 121 -6.54 17.86 12.22
C PRO A 121 -7.20 17.64 10.86
N GLU A 122 -7.37 18.70 10.07
CA GLU A 122 -7.95 18.64 8.72
C GLU A 122 -7.15 17.71 7.77
N THR A 123 -5.82 17.68 7.92
CA THR A 123 -4.95 16.82 7.11
C THR A 123 -5.09 15.37 7.55
N GLN A 124 -5.09 15.11 8.86
CA GLN A 124 -5.30 13.78 9.41
C GLN A 124 -6.67 13.22 9.04
N GLU A 125 -7.73 14.02 9.19
CA GLU A 125 -9.09 13.65 8.80
C GLU A 125 -9.18 13.36 7.30
N ARG A 126 -8.57 14.20 6.46
CA ARG A 126 -8.57 13.98 5.01
C ARG A 126 -7.84 12.70 4.64
N LEU A 127 -6.64 12.47 5.19
CA LEU A 127 -5.86 11.25 4.96
C LEU A 127 -6.62 10.02 5.46
N ALA A 128 -7.18 10.06 6.66
CA ALA A 128 -7.98 8.98 7.22
C ALA A 128 -9.23 8.70 6.38
N SER A 129 -9.90 9.71 5.83
CA SER A 129 -11.06 9.54 4.92
C SER A 129 -10.69 8.80 3.62
N LEU A 130 -9.43 8.92 3.21
CA LEU A 130 -8.84 8.23 2.07
C LEU A 130 -8.17 6.91 2.49
N GLY A 131 -8.22 6.50 3.76
CA GLY A 131 -7.58 5.28 4.24
C GLY A 131 -6.05 5.35 4.33
N PHE A 132 -5.47 6.55 4.37
CA PHE A 132 -4.07 6.78 4.66
C PHE A 132 -3.84 7.03 6.14
N GLU A 133 -2.70 6.57 6.63
CA GLU A 133 -2.22 6.83 7.98
C GLU A 133 -1.00 7.75 7.91
N PRO A 134 -1.02 8.92 8.56
CA PRO A 134 0.13 9.82 8.58
C PRO A 134 1.33 9.14 9.24
N LEU A 135 2.47 9.14 8.54
CA LEU A 135 3.74 8.65 9.06
C LEU A 135 4.73 9.83 9.12
N THR A 136 5.02 10.31 10.32
CA THR A 136 5.98 11.39 10.55
C THR A 136 7.23 10.85 11.23
N MET A 137 8.39 11.29 10.75
CA MET A 137 9.68 10.90 11.30
C MET A 137 10.74 11.96 10.97
N GLY A 138 11.79 12.02 11.78
CA GLY A 138 12.94 12.89 11.52
C GLY A 138 13.72 12.44 10.28
N VAL A 139 14.54 13.34 9.72
CA VAL A 139 15.31 13.13 8.48
C VAL A 139 16.17 11.86 8.50
N ASN A 140 16.87 11.58 9.60
CA ASN A 140 17.71 10.37 9.71
C ASN A 140 16.87 9.09 9.82
N ALA A 141 15.74 9.17 10.54
CA ALA A 141 14.83 8.05 10.68
C ALA A 141 14.14 7.70 9.34
N SER A 142 13.86 8.69 8.48
CA SER A 142 13.31 8.42 7.14
C SER A 142 14.29 7.72 6.22
N GLY A 143 15.57 8.09 6.25
CA GLY A 143 16.62 7.34 5.55
C GLY A 143 16.68 5.88 5.99
N ALA A 144 16.67 5.64 7.30
CA ALA A 144 16.68 4.28 7.86
C ALA A 144 15.42 3.48 7.50
N TYR A 145 14.24 4.11 7.55
CA TYR A 145 12.98 3.48 7.18
C TYR A 145 12.98 3.04 5.71
N ILE A 146 13.41 3.90 4.79
CA ILE A 146 13.49 3.54 3.36
C ILE A 146 14.42 2.33 3.15
N ALA A 147 15.58 2.30 3.84
CA ALA A 147 16.51 1.18 3.75
C ALA A 147 15.91 -0.13 4.29
N ASP A 148 15.20 -0.09 5.42
CA ASP A 148 14.48 -1.23 5.99
C ASP A 148 13.39 -1.74 5.04
N GLN A 149 12.59 -0.84 4.48
CA GLN A 149 11.54 -1.18 3.52
C GLN A 149 12.14 -1.84 2.26
N LEU A 150 13.24 -1.31 1.71
CA LEU A 150 13.93 -1.94 0.60
C LEU A 150 14.38 -3.37 0.92
N GLY A 151 14.90 -3.61 2.12
CA GLY A 151 15.28 -4.94 2.60
C GLY A 151 14.08 -5.89 2.71
N LYS A 152 12.96 -5.41 3.26
CA LYS A 152 11.70 -6.16 3.37
C LYS A 152 11.14 -6.53 2.00
N PHE A 153 10.98 -5.56 1.11
CA PHE A 153 10.47 -5.79 -0.24
C PHE A 153 11.37 -6.73 -1.04
N LYS A 154 12.70 -6.60 -0.94
CA LYS A 154 13.64 -7.56 -1.55
C LYS A 154 13.42 -8.99 -1.06
N THR A 155 13.24 -9.16 0.26
CA THR A 155 12.97 -10.47 0.85
C THR A 155 11.66 -11.05 0.35
N MET A 156 10.60 -10.23 0.29
CA MET A 156 9.29 -10.65 -0.24
C MET A 156 9.36 -11.04 -1.71
N VAL A 157 10.02 -10.24 -2.56
CA VAL A 157 10.19 -10.54 -4.00
C VAL A 157 10.90 -11.88 -4.20
N ASN A 158 11.98 -12.12 -3.44
CA ASN A 158 12.71 -13.39 -3.49
C ASN A 158 11.85 -14.56 -3.02
N ALA A 159 11.11 -14.39 -1.92
CA ALA A 159 10.23 -15.42 -1.38
C ALA A 159 9.10 -15.78 -2.36
N ALA A 160 8.46 -14.77 -2.95
CA ALA A 160 7.36 -14.93 -3.89
C ALA A 160 7.81 -15.42 -5.28
N GLY A 161 9.12 -15.42 -5.56
CA GLY A 161 9.66 -15.71 -6.89
C GLY A 161 9.25 -14.68 -7.95
N ALA A 162 8.79 -13.50 -7.52
CA ALA A 162 8.31 -12.45 -8.40
C ALA A 162 9.47 -11.87 -9.23
N ARG A 163 9.20 -11.51 -10.49
CA ARG A 163 10.18 -10.93 -11.42
C ARG A 163 9.56 -9.75 -12.15
N VAL A 164 10.45 -8.83 -12.53
CA VAL A 164 10.16 -7.75 -13.47
C VAL A 164 9.87 -8.34 -14.83
N ASP A 165 8.64 -8.14 -15.31
CA ASP A 165 8.14 -8.56 -16.62
C ASP A 165 8.04 -7.39 -17.63
#